data_AF-A0A9D0GZC1-F1
#
_entry.id   AF-A0A9D0GZC1-F1
#
_cell.length_a   1.000
_cell.length_b   1.000
_cell.length_c   1.000
_cell.angle_alpha   90.00
_cell.angle_beta   90.00
_cell.angle_gamma   90.00
#
_symmetry.space_group_name_H-M   'P 1'
#
loop_
_entity.id
_entity.type
_entity.pdbx_description
1 polymer ?
#
loop_
_entity_poly.entity_id
_entity_poly.type
_entity_poly.pdbx_seq_one_letter_code
_entity_poly.pdbx_strand_id
1 'polypeptide(L)'
;MKKLVAGIVISFTAVSISSFGAVDGKKIFEKNSCPICHKETKDAIGPSLKTIAEFYKNNPKQLEQFLRGQADPIVWPDRFDMMKTQMGKFRAMSDEELKALIDYMLKH
;
A
#
# COMPACT_ATOMS: atom_id res chain seq x y z
N MET A 1 7.57 47.81 50.16
CA MET A 1 8.64 46.84 49.88
C MET A 1 7.99 45.50 49.52
N LYS A 2 8.20 45.09 48.26
CA LYS A 2 7.92 43.80 47.58
C LYS A 2 6.75 42.94 48.10
N LYS A 3 5.66 42.99 47.32
CA LYS A 3 4.51 42.08 47.38
C LYS A 3 4.86 40.71 46.76
N LEU A 4 4.11 39.72 47.23
CA LEU A 4 4.05 38.29 46.91
C LEU A 4 3.80 37.94 45.42
N VAL A 5 3.72 36.63 45.18
CA VAL A 5 3.10 35.85 44.07
C VAL A 5 4.16 35.28 43.10
N ALA A 6 4.62 34.04 43.27
CA ALA A 6 3.98 32.73 43.06
C ALA A 6 3.88 32.31 41.58
N GLY A 7 4.54 31.18 41.27
CA GLY A 7 4.14 30.19 40.26
C GLY A 7 4.24 30.58 38.78
N ILE A 8 5.38 30.29 38.14
CA ILE A 8 5.44 30.10 36.68
C ILE A 8 5.42 28.60 36.36
N VAL A 9 4.19 28.15 36.19
CA VAL A 9 3.65 27.21 35.19
C VAL A 9 4.64 26.29 34.48
N ILE A 10 4.55 25.01 34.84
CA ILE A 10 4.89 23.85 34.01
C ILE A 10 4.06 23.92 32.73
N SER A 11 4.68 24.17 31.58
CA SER A 11 4.05 23.90 30.28
C SER A 11 4.62 22.62 29.69
N PHE A 12 4.03 21.51 30.16
CA PHE A 12 3.86 20.27 29.39
C PHE A 12 3.09 20.68 28.12
N THR A 13 3.57 20.46 26.90
CA THR A 13 3.19 19.27 26.11
C THR A 13 3.83 19.41 24.72
N ALA A 14 4.98 18.78 24.49
CA ALA A 14 5.47 18.55 23.14
C ALA A 14 4.82 17.27 22.62
N VAL A 15 3.73 17.48 21.87
CA VAL A 15 3.24 16.68 20.75
C VAL A 15 3.32 15.16 20.93
N SER A 16 2.17 14.58 21.28
CA SER A 16 1.86 13.19 20.99
C SER A 16 2.10 12.94 19.50
N ILE A 17 3.13 12.14 19.19
CA ILE A 17 3.30 11.56 17.86
C ILE A 17 2.12 10.60 17.71
N SER A 18 1.05 11.07 17.08
CA SER A 18 -0.03 10.21 16.66
C SER A 18 0.50 9.30 15.57
N SER A 19 1.14 8.20 15.96
CA SER A 19 1.19 7.00 15.14
C SER A 19 -0.23 6.43 15.11
N PHE A 20 -1.14 7.12 14.43
CA PHE A 20 -2.32 6.48 13.88
C PHE A 20 -1.78 5.32 13.04
N GLY A 21 -2.03 4.09 13.50
CA GLY A 21 -1.33 2.89 13.05
C GLY A 21 -1.23 2.84 11.52
N ALA A 22 -0.01 2.71 11.01
CA ALA A 22 0.23 2.64 9.57
C ALA A 22 -0.60 1.50 8.96
N VAL A 23 -1.22 1.77 7.82
CA VAL A 23 -1.98 0.77 7.07
C VAL A 23 -1.02 -0.33 6.61
N ASP A 24 -1.30 -1.58 6.98
CA ASP A 24 -0.44 -2.73 6.71
C ASP A 24 -0.77 -3.37 5.35
N GLY A 25 0.07 -3.09 4.35
CA GLY A 25 -0.04 -3.63 3.00
C GLY A 25 0.04 -5.15 2.91
N LYS A 26 0.85 -5.81 3.76
CA LYS A 26 0.94 -7.27 3.80
C LYS A 26 -0.38 -7.86 4.26
N LYS A 27 -0.98 -7.28 5.31
CA LYS A 27 -2.30 -7.71 5.80
C LYS A 27 -3.39 -7.50 4.75
N ILE A 28 -3.35 -6.40 3.99
CA ILE A 28 -4.28 -6.17 2.87
C ILE A 28 -4.10 -7.26 1.81
N PHE A 29 -2.85 -7.56 1.42
CA PHE A 29 -2.53 -8.58 0.44
C PHE A 29 -3.10 -9.95 0.84
N GLU A 30 -2.85 -10.37 2.08
CA GLU A 30 -3.32 -11.65 2.62
C GLU A 30 -4.85 -11.71 2.71
N LYS A 31 -5.48 -10.67 3.27
CA LYS A 31 -6.95 -10.60 3.47
C LYS A 31 -7.72 -10.63 2.14
N ASN A 32 -7.16 -10.08 1.07
CA ASN A 32 -7.83 -10.00 -0.24
C ASN A 32 -7.57 -11.22 -1.15
N SER A 33 -6.98 -12.28 -0.59
CA SER A 33 -6.67 -13.53 -1.29
C SER A 33 -5.69 -13.38 -2.45
N CYS A 34 -4.91 -12.30 -2.47
CA CYS A 34 -3.85 -12.09 -3.46
C CYS A 34 -2.80 -13.23 -3.49
N PRO A 35 -2.39 -13.84 -2.34
CA PRO A 35 -1.42 -14.93 -2.32
C PRO A 35 -1.85 -16.21 -3.06
N ILE A 36 -3.15 -16.37 -3.37
CA ILE A 36 -3.63 -17.53 -4.12
C ILE A 36 -2.96 -17.55 -5.49
N CYS A 37 -2.90 -16.39 -6.17
CA CYS A 37 -2.36 -16.28 -7.51
C CYS A 37 -0.94 -15.71 -7.56
N HIS A 38 -0.62 -14.78 -6.66
CA HIS A 38 0.65 -14.06 -6.66
C HIS A 38 1.54 -14.54 -5.51
N LYS A 39 2.58 -15.31 -5.83
CA LYS A 39 3.61 -15.74 -4.86
C LYS A 39 4.70 -14.69 -4.77
N GLU A 40 5.53 -14.73 -3.73
CA GLU A 40 6.60 -13.75 -3.55
C GLU A 40 7.62 -13.79 -4.70
N THR A 41 8.11 -14.98 -5.07
CA THR A 41 9.27 -15.12 -5.98
C THR A 41 9.03 -15.99 -7.22
N LYS A 42 8.00 -16.84 -7.22
CA LYS A 42 7.75 -17.81 -8.29
C LYS A 42 6.46 -17.51 -9.04
N ASP A 43 6.58 -17.33 -10.35
CA ASP A 43 5.44 -17.22 -11.25
C ASP A 43 4.64 -18.52 -11.27
N ALA A 44 3.31 -18.41 -11.21
CA ALA A 44 2.41 -19.57 -11.20
C ALA A 44 1.09 -19.23 -11.89
N ILE A 45 -0.01 -19.07 -11.12
CA ILE A 45 -1.30 -18.65 -11.64
C ILE A 45 -1.21 -17.19 -12.10
N GLY A 46 -0.61 -16.33 -11.27
CA GLY A 46 -0.22 -14.97 -11.61
C GLY A 46 1.30 -14.78 -11.58
N PRO A 47 1.80 -13.61 -12.05
CA PRO A 47 3.20 -13.24 -11.89
C PRO A 47 3.53 -13.09 -10.41
N SER A 48 4.76 -13.43 -10.03
CA SER A 48 5.24 -13.24 -8.67
C SER A 48 5.35 -11.76 -8.31
N LEU A 49 5.44 -11.47 -7.01
CA LEU A 49 5.68 -10.11 -6.53
C LEU A 49 7.02 -9.57 -7.04
N LYS A 50 8.06 -10.42 -7.04
CA LYS A 50 9.35 -10.09 -7.67
C LYS A 50 9.19 -9.71 -9.14
N THR A 51 8.48 -10.51 -9.93
CA THR A 51 8.21 -10.21 -11.35
C THR A 51 7.45 -8.90 -11.50
N ILE A 52 6.42 -8.65 -10.69
CA ILE A 52 5.69 -7.38 -10.70
C ILE A 52 6.62 -6.20 -10.35
N ALA A 53 7.45 -6.34 -9.33
CA ALA A 53 8.37 -5.31 -8.88
C ALA A 53 9.43 -4.96 -9.94
N GLU A 54 9.93 -5.95 -10.69
CA GLU A 54 10.87 -5.71 -11.80
C GLU A 54 10.31 -4.74 -12.85
N PHE A 55 9.00 -4.82 -13.15
CA PHE A 55 8.34 -3.93 -14.11
C PHE A 55 7.99 -2.56 -13.52
N TYR A 56 7.61 -2.49 -12.24
CA TYR A 56 6.96 -1.31 -11.68
C TYR A 56 7.74 -0.56 -10.60
N LYS A 57 8.87 -1.06 -10.08
CA LYS A 57 9.62 -0.41 -8.99
C LYS A 57 10.05 1.04 -9.32
N ASN A 58 10.30 1.33 -10.59
CA ASN A 58 10.69 2.66 -11.07
C ASN A 58 9.48 3.53 -11.43
N ASN A 59 8.27 2.96 -11.49
CA ASN A 59 7.04 3.67 -11.77
C ASN A 59 5.83 3.08 -10.99
N PRO A 60 5.79 3.21 -9.66
CA PRO A 60 4.68 2.68 -8.84
C PRO A 60 3.31 3.25 -9.23
N LYS A 61 3.29 4.49 -9.73
CA LYS A 61 2.08 5.17 -10.19
C LYS A 61 1.43 4.44 -11.38
N GLN A 62 2.23 3.83 -12.26
CA GLN A 62 1.69 3.03 -13.36
C GLN A 62 1.03 1.75 -12.85
N LEU A 63 1.57 1.14 -11.79
CA LEU A 63 0.91 -0.02 -11.14
C LEU A 63 -0.41 0.41 -10.51
N GLU A 64 -0.46 1.56 -9.85
CA GLU A 64 -1.69 2.10 -9.31
C GLU A 64 -2.76 2.32 -10.40
N GLN A 65 -2.39 2.98 -11.49
CA GLN A 65 -3.26 3.18 -12.65
C GLN A 65 -3.75 1.86 -13.23
N PHE A 66 -2.84 0.88 -13.38
CA PHE A 66 -3.20 -0.46 -13.82
C PHE A 66 -4.24 -1.08 -12.87
N LEU A 67 -3.99 -1.12 -11.56
CA LEU A 67 -4.91 -1.71 -10.58
C LEU A 67 -6.28 -1.03 -10.56
N ARG A 68 -6.34 0.28 -10.83
CA ARG A 68 -7.60 1.03 -10.95
C ARG A 68 -8.32 0.81 -12.29
N GLY A 69 -7.69 0.12 -13.26
CA GLY A 69 -8.22 -0.12 -14.60
C GLY A 69 -8.06 1.06 -15.55
N GLN A 70 -7.05 1.90 -15.31
CA GLN A 70 -6.73 3.12 -16.05
C GLN A 70 -5.48 2.99 -16.92
N ALA A 71 -4.80 1.85 -16.87
CA ALA A 71 -3.65 1.54 -17.70
C ALA A 71 -3.70 0.08 -18.17
N ASP A 72 -3.05 -0.19 -19.32
CA ASP A 72 -2.98 -1.52 -19.91
C ASP A 72 -2.05 -2.45 -19.11
N PRO A 73 -2.30 -3.78 -19.11
CA PRO A 73 -1.39 -4.76 -18.53
C PRO A 73 -0.07 -4.80 -19.29
N ILE A 74 1.06 -4.59 -18.58
CA ILE A 74 2.41 -4.69 -19.19
C ILE A 74 3.19 -5.95 -18.79
N VAL A 75 2.76 -6.65 -17.73
CA VAL A 75 3.45 -7.87 -17.26
C VAL A 75 3.02 -9.07 -18.11
N TRP A 76 1.75 -9.47 -18.04
CA TRP A 76 1.17 -10.57 -18.85
C TRP A 76 -0.13 -10.14 -19.54
N PRO A 77 -0.06 -9.44 -20.69
CA PRO A 77 -1.24 -8.97 -21.42
C PRO A 77 -2.22 -10.10 -21.79
N ASP A 78 -1.70 -11.23 -22.27
CA ASP A 78 -2.50 -12.38 -22.73
C ASP A 78 -3.27 -13.10 -21.61
N ARG A 79 -2.97 -12.79 -20.34
CA ARG A 79 -3.64 -13.38 -19.16
C ARG A 79 -4.41 -12.34 -18.35
N PHE A 80 -4.61 -11.15 -18.89
CA PHE A 80 -5.22 -10.04 -18.19
C PHE A 80 -6.63 -10.33 -17.69
N ASP A 81 -7.42 -11.09 -18.45
CA ASP A 81 -8.80 -11.40 -18.08
C ASP A 81 -8.92 -12.05 -16.69
N MET A 82 -7.93 -12.83 -16.26
CA MET A 82 -7.88 -13.39 -14.91
C MET A 82 -7.78 -12.28 -13.85
N MET A 83 -6.87 -11.33 -14.05
CA MET A 83 -6.63 -10.22 -13.11
C MET A 83 -7.74 -9.15 -13.17
N LYS A 84 -8.34 -8.93 -14.34
CA LYS A 84 -9.39 -7.94 -14.58
C LYS A 84 -10.58 -8.12 -13.64
N THR A 85 -10.94 -9.37 -13.33
CA THR A 85 -12.01 -9.71 -12.37
C THR A 85 -11.76 -9.17 -10.96
N GLN A 86 -10.50 -8.92 -10.59
CA GLN A 86 -10.12 -8.43 -9.25
C GLN A 86 -10.16 -6.91 -9.14
N MET A 87 -10.28 -6.18 -10.25
CA MET A 87 -10.14 -4.71 -10.27
C MET A 87 -11.19 -3.97 -9.44
N GLY A 88 -12.35 -4.59 -9.22
CA GLY A 88 -13.37 -4.06 -8.32
C GLY A 88 -12.85 -3.83 -6.90
N LYS A 89 -11.92 -4.67 -6.42
CA LYS A 89 -11.32 -4.56 -5.09
C LYS A 89 -10.51 -3.27 -4.95
N PHE A 90 -9.65 -2.96 -5.92
CA PHE A 90 -8.77 -1.78 -5.84
C PHE A 90 -9.52 -0.45 -5.99
N ARG A 91 -10.62 -0.44 -6.73
CA ARG A 91 -11.50 0.74 -6.82
C ARG A 91 -12.25 1.02 -5.52
N ALA A 92 -12.45 0.02 -4.67
CA ALA A 92 -13.11 0.15 -3.37
C ALA A 92 -12.14 0.49 -2.23
N MET A 93 -10.83 0.35 -2.43
CA MET A 93 -9.81 0.72 -1.44
C MET A 93 -9.64 2.23 -1.37
N SER A 94 -9.29 2.74 -0.18
CA SER A 94 -8.79 4.11 -0.05
C SER A 94 -7.42 4.26 -0.74
N ASP A 95 -7.01 5.51 -0.99
CA ASP A 95 -5.69 5.78 -1.57
C ASP A 95 -4.56 5.27 -0.65
N GLU A 96 -4.73 5.39 0.66
CA GLU A 96 -3.76 4.89 1.65
C GLU A 96 -3.67 3.36 1.66
N GLU A 97 -4.81 2.66 1.56
CA GLU A 97 -4.85 1.20 1.49
C GLU A 97 -4.20 0.68 0.21
N LEU A 98 -4.54 1.28 -0.93
CA LEU A 98 -3.96 0.87 -2.22
C LEU A 98 -2.46 1.18 -2.26
N LYS A 99 -2.05 2.34 -1.73
CA LYS A 99 -0.64 2.68 -1.61
C LYS A 99 0.12 1.69 -0.73
N ALA A 100 -0.41 1.35 0.44
CA ALA A 100 0.23 0.39 1.33
C ALA A 100 0.37 -0.99 0.68
N LEU A 101 -0.65 -1.44 -0.07
CA LEU A 101 -0.60 -2.68 -0.84
C LEU A 101 0.47 -2.64 -1.93
N ILE A 102 0.53 -1.57 -2.72
CA ILE A 102 1.54 -1.40 -3.77
C ILE A 102 2.95 -1.38 -3.16
N ASP A 103 3.15 -0.63 -2.08
CA ASP A 103 4.43 -0.56 -1.38
C ASP A 103 4.86 -1.94 -0.85
N TYR A 104 3.92 -2.78 -0.41
CA TYR A 104 4.22 -4.17 -0.04
C TYR A 104 4.63 -5.01 -1.26
N MET A 105 3.86 -4.96 -2.35
CA MET A 105 4.11 -5.74 -3.56
C MET A 105 5.47 -5.40 -4.19
N LEU A 106 5.88 -4.13 -4.17
CA LEU A 106 7.12 -3.65 -4.80
C LEU A 106 8.39 -3.82 -3.94
N LYS A 107 8.28 -4.32 -2.71
CA LYS A 107 9.44 -4.61 -1.84
C LYS A 107 10.14 -5.93 -2.15
N HIS A 108 9.54 -6.76 -3.00
CA HIS A 108 10.05 -8.08 -3.41
C HIS A 108 10.92 -7.99 -4.67
#